data_AF-A0A7K1H752-F1
#
_entry.id   AF-A0A7K1H752-F1
#
_cell.length_a   1.000
_cell.length_b   1.000
_cell.length_c   1.000
_cell.angle_alpha   90.00
_cell.angle_beta   90.00
_cell.angle_gamma   90.00
#
_symmetry.space_group_name_H-M   'P 1'
#
loop_
_entity.id
_entity.type
_entity.pdbx_description
1 polymer ?
#
loop_
_entity_poly.entity_id
_entity_poly.type
_entity_poly.pdbx_seq_one_letter_code
_entity_poly.pdbx_strand_id
1 'polypeptide(L)'
;MADRPTVEWRRHLDEQTAQLRAGTLDECDAWAVRLFPDSLIAATDAALDDFERALTLIDVRSDVAVLAEVERVVVALNGVDERHGGSGYETGEREELCDYIDAALTDAGVDVAAVAAGSGLKRWEITDRWRDW
;
A
#
# COMPACT_ATOMS: atom_id res chain seq x y z
N MET A 1 11.73 -9.18 -2.24
CA MET A 1 10.80 -8.13 -1.83
C MET A 1 10.70 -7.16 -2.96
N ALA A 2 9.50 -6.97 -3.50
CA ALA A 2 9.21 -5.83 -4.37
C ALA A 2 9.57 -4.53 -3.63
N ASP A 3 9.96 -3.50 -4.36
CA ASP A 3 10.15 -2.18 -3.76
C ASP A 3 8.80 -1.64 -3.28
N ARG A 4 8.79 -0.95 -2.14
CA ARG A 4 7.56 -0.33 -1.63
C ARG A 4 7.08 0.76 -2.60
N PRO A 5 5.76 0.89 -2.83
CA PRO A 5 5.20 1.98 -3.64
C PRO A 5 5.64 3.37 -3.15
N THR A 6 5.75 3.53 -1.82
CA THR A 6 6.19 4.77 -1.15
C THR A 6 7.59 5.22 -1.54
N VAL A 7 8.46 4.33 -2.04
CA VAL A 7 9.79 4.70 -2.56
C VAL A 7 9.66 5.57 -3.81
N GLU A 8 8.82 5.15 -4.75
CA GLU A 8 8.58 5.92 -5.98
C GLU A 8 7.80 7.20 -5.68
N TRP A 9 6.82 7.16 -4.77
CA TRP A 9 6.09 8.36 -4.34
C TRP A 9 7.03 9.41 -3.74
N ARG A 10 7.96 8.99 -2.86
CA ARG A 10 8.96 9.88 -2.26
C ARG A 10 9.94 10.42 -3.30
N ARG A 11 10.36 9.59 -4.27
CA ARG A 11 11.18 10.04 -5.40
C ARG A 11 10.49 11.15 -6.18
N HIS A 12 9.21 10.99 -6.49
CA HIS A 12 8.42 12.02 -7.18
C HIS A 12 8.25 13.30 -6.35
N LEU A 13 8.02 13.18 -5.05
CA LEU A 13 7.95 14.31 -4.13
C LEU A 13 9.26 15.11 -4.10
N ASP A 14 10.39 14.42 -3.94
CA ASP A 14 11.72 15.03 -3.88
C ASP A 14 12.07 15.73 -5.20
N GLU A 15 11.79 15.07 -6.32
CA GLU A 15 12.03 15.61 -7.67
C GLU A 15 11.24 16.90 -7.90
N GLN A 16 9.93 16.89 -7.66
CA GLN A 16 9.09 18.08 -7.89
C GLN A 16 9.38 19.19 -6.89
N THR A 17 9.71 18.85 -5.64
CA THR A 17 10.16 19.84 -4.65
C THR A 17 11.44 20.54 -5.10
N ALA A 18 12.39 19.80 -5.68
CA ALA A 18 13.62 20.39 -6.24
C ALA A 18 13.31 21.30 -7.44
N GLN A 19 12.40 20.88 -8.34
CA GLN A 19 12.00 21.66 -9.51
C GLN A 19 11.26 22.95 -9.13
N LEU A 20 10.38 22.93 -8.11
CA LEU A 20 9.74 24.12 -7.56
C LEU A 20 10.77 25.11 -7.02
N ARG A 21 11.74 24.62 -6.24
CA ARG A 21 12.83 25.46 -5.70
C ARG A 21 13.70 26.06 -6.79
N ALA A 22 13.89 25.34 -7.90
CA ALA A 22 14.62 25.81 -9.07
C ALA A 22 13.79 26.76 -9.96
N GLY A 23 12.49 26.89 -9.71
CA GLY A 23 11.57 27.67 -10.55
C GLY A 23 11.32 27.05 -11.93
N THR A 24 11.57 25.74 -12.09
CA THR A 24 11.41 25.01 -13.36
C THR A 24 10.08 24.26 -13.45
N LEU A 25 9.29 24.25 -12.37
CA LEU A 25 7.95 23.68 -12.29
C LEU A 25 7.03 24.72 -11.62
N ASP A 26 5.80 24.84 -12.12
CA ASP A 26 4.77 25.68 -11.49
C ASP A 26 4.09 24.94 -10.33
N GLU A 27 3.61 25.68 -9.34
CA GLU A 27 2.89 25.11 -8.18
C GLU A 27 1.65 24.30 -8.61
N CYS A 28 0.97 24.69 -9.70
CA CYS A 28 -0.21 23.99 -10.20
C CYS A 28 0.13 22.63 -10.82
N ASP A 29 1.34 22.48 -11.34
CA ASP A 29 1.83 21.26 -12.00
C ASP A 29 2.54 20.31 -11.01
N ALA A 30 2.81 20.77 -9.78
CA ALA A 30 3.47 20.02 -8.72
C ALA A 30 2.54 19.00 -8.02
N TRP A 31 1.99 18.08 -8.80
CA TRP A 31 1.02 17.09 -8.33
C TRP A 31 1.57 16.20 -7.21
N ALA A 32 2.84 15.82 -7.22
CA ALA A 32 3.41 14.89 -6.22
C ALA A 32 3.48 15.53 -4.84
N VAL A 33 3.69 16.86 -4.78
CA VAL A 33 3.66 17.63 -3.52
C VAL A 33 2.26 17.63 -2.91
N ARG A 34 1.22 17.61 -3.75
CA ARG A 34 -0.18 17.58 -3.32
C ARG A 34 -0.66 16.17 -2.99
N LEU A 35 -0.31 15.17 -3.80
CA LEU A 35 -0.79 13.80 -3.66
C LEU A 35 0.00 13.00 -2.62
N PHE A 36 1.30 13.28 -2.45
CA PHE A 36 2.16 12.52 -1.55
C PHE A 36 2.74 13.39 -0.43
N PRO A 37 1.90 14.03 0.41
CA PRO A 37 2.43 14.74 1.56
C PRO A 37 3.19 13.77 2.46
N ASP A 38 4.26 14.24 3.11
CA ASP A 38 5.12 13.41 3.97
C ASP A 38 4.33 12.60 5.01
N SER A 39 3.22 13.16 5.52
CA SER A 39 2.34 12.48 6.48
C SER A 39 1.64 11.25 5.90
N LEU A 40 1.25 11.28 4.63
CA LEU A 40 0.64 10.14 3.94
C LEU A 40 1.69 9.05 3.75
N ILE A 41 2.86 9.41 3.20
CA ILE A 41 3.93 8.45 2.95
C ILE A 41 4.37 7.78 4.26
N ALA A 42 4.60 8.56 5.32
CA ALA A 42 5.03 8.01 6.61
C ALA A 42 3.97 7.12 7.27
N ALA A 43 2.68 7.47 7.17
CA ALA A 43 1.61 6.64 7.70
C ALA A 43 1.43 5.34 6.90
N THR A 44 1.61 5.40 5.58
CA THR A 44 1.60 4.22 4.70
C THR A 44 2.78 3.30 5.02
N ASP A 45 3.99 3.84 5.10
CA ASP A 45 5.21 3.11 5.47
C ASP A 45 5.03 2.37 6.80
N ALA A 46 4.43 3.02 7.80
CA ALA A 46 4.17 2.41 9.10
C ALA A 46 3.17 1.23 9.02
N ALA A 47 2.11 1.35 8.21
CA ALA A 47 1.16 0.27 8.01
C ALA A 47 1.82 -0.94 7.30
N LEU A 48 2.68 -0.67 6.31
CA LEU A 48 3.43 -1.72 5.61
C LEU A 48 4.51 -2.36 6.50
N ASP A 49 5.22 -1.57 7.32
CA ASP A 49 6.18 -2.06 8.32
C ASP A 49 5.55 -3.07 9.29
N ASP A 50 4.35 -2.74 9.79
CA ASP A 50 3.62 -3.61 10.71
C ASP A 50 3.15 -4.89 10.04
N PHE A 51 2.68 -4.80 8.79
CA PHE A 51 2.30 -5.96 7.99
C PHE A 51 3.49 -6.89 7.71
N GLU A 52 4.60 -6.36 7.21
CA GLU A 52 5.81 -7.13 6.92
C GLU A 52 6.35 -7.82 8.16
N ARG A 53 6.37 -7.11 9.30
CA ARG A 53 6.76 -7.71 10.59
C ARG A 53 5.84 -8.87 10.96
N ALA A 54 4.54 -8.71 10.78
CA ALA A 54 3.59 -9.75 11.11
C ALA A 54 3.72 -10.98 10.20
N LEU A 55 4.06 -10.81 8.92
CA LEU A 55 4.36 -11.94 8.02
C LEU A 55 5.52 -12.82 8.52
N THR A 56 6.46 -12.26 9.29
CA THR A 56 7.54 -13.06 9.92
C THR A 56 7.09 -13.85 11.15
N LEU A 57 5.91 -13.56 11.69
CA LEU A 57 5.41 -14.09 12.97
C LEU A 57 4.26 -15.09 12.80
N ILE A 58 3.50 -15.00 11.70
CA ILE A 58 2.36 -15.88 11.45
C ILE A 58 2.77 -17.25 10.90
N ASP A 59 1.85 -18.22 10.99
CA ASP A 59 1.93 -19.44 10.18
C ASP A 59 1.40 -19.16 8.77
N VAL A 60 2.30 -18.99 7.82
CA VAL A 60 2.00 -18.72 6.39
C VAL A 60 1.23 -19.86 5.70
N ARG A 61 1.10 -21.03 6.34
CA ARG A 61 0.27 -22.15 5.85
C ARG A 61 -1.17 -22.11 6.35
N SER A 62 -1.50 -21.15 7.21
CA SER A 62 -2.86 -20.97 7.71
C SER A 62 -3.57 -19.86 6.93
N ASP A 63 -4.50 -20.24 6.06
CA ASP A 63 -5.33 -19.29 5.30
C ASP A 63 -6.00 -18.26 6.21
N VAL A 64 -6.48 -18.69 7.39
CA VAL A 64 -7.11 -17.81 8.38
C VAL A 64 -6.12 -16.79 8.93
N ALA A 65 -4.89 -17.20 9.26
CA ALA A 65 -3.88 -16.28 9.75
C ALA A 65 -3.47 -15.28 8.66
N VAL A 66 -3.25 -15.76 7.44
CA VAL A 66 -2.91 -14.92 6.29
C VAL A 66 -4.00 -13.89 6.01
N LEU A 67 -5.26 -14.31 5.92
CA LEU A 67 -6.38 -13.40 5.65
C LEU A 67 -6.59 -12.37 6.78
N ALA A 68 -6.33 -12.74 8.03
CA ALA A 68 -6.38 -11.80 9.15
C ALA A 68 -5.28 -10.72 9.04
N GLU A 69 -4.10 -11.06 8.52
CA GLU A 69 -3.04 -10.08 8.25
C GLU A 69 -3.40 -9.15 7.08
N VAL A 70 -3.99 -9.72 6.01
CA VAL A 70 -4.49 -8.93 4.86
C VAL A 70 -5.58 -7.95 5.30
N GLU A 71 -6.55 -8.42 6.08
CA GLU A 71 -7.58 -7.57 6.66
C GLU A 71 -6.96 -6.42 7.47
N ARG A 72 -6.02 -6.73 8.36
CA ARG A 72 -5.44 -5.71 9.23
C ARG A 72 -4.68 -4.65 8.45
N VAL A 73 -3.88 -5.04 7.46
CA VAL A 73 -3.14 -4.06 6.67
C VAL A 73 -4.10 -3.20 5.86
N VAL A 74 -5.10 -3.78 5.18
CA VAL A 74 -6.08 -3.04 4.38
C VAL A 74 -6.92 -2.07 5.24
N VAL A 75 -7.33 -2.49 6.45
CA VAL A 75 -8.06 -1.60 7.37
C VAL A 75 -7.19 -0.46 7.89
N ALA A 76 -5.92 -0.74 8.23
CA ALA A 76 -4.98 0.31 8.66
C ALA A 76 -4.79 1.35 7.55
N LEU A 77 -4.67 0.85 6.33
CA LEU A 77 -4.55 1.57 5.08
C LEU A 77 -5.80 2.44 4.80
N ASN A 78 -7.03 1.91 4.88
CA ASN A 78 -8.26 2.71 4.82
C ASN A 78 -8.21 3.87 5.83
N GLY A 79 -7.76 3.60 7.05
CA GLY A 79 -7.60 4.63 8.09
C GLY A 79 -6.55 5.70 7.76
N VAL A 80 -5.55 5.40 6.92
CA VAL A 80 -4.65 6.43 6.38
C VAL A 80 -5.38 7.29 5.36
N ASP A 81 -6.13 6.69 4.43
CA ASP A 81 -6.90 7.42 3.41
C ASP A 81 -7.92 8.39 4.04
N GLU A 82 -8.68 7.91 5.03
CA GLU A 82 -9.67 8.71 5.76
C GLU A 82 -9.04 9.94 6.43
N ARG A 83 -7.86 9.78 7.06
CA ARG A 83 -7.14 10.90 7.70
C ARG A 83 -6.67 11.95 6.69
N HIS A 84 -6.54 11.56 5.43
CA HIS A 84 -6.20 12.43 4.31
C HIS A 84 -7.43 12.81 3.47
N GLY A 85 -8.63 12.74 4.07
CA GLY A 85 -9.86 13.26 3.49
C GLY A 85 -10.63 12.27 2.63
N GLY A 86 -10.31 10.97 2.68
CA GLY A 86 -10.97 9.95 1.85
C GLY A 86 -10.52 10.00 0.39
N SER A 87 -9.35 10.57 0.12
CA SER A 87 -8.76 10.73 -1.21
C SER A 87 -7.23 10.82 -1.12
N GLY A 88 -6.65 10.15 -0.12
CA GLY A 88 -5.20 10.05 0.05
C GLY A 88 -4.55 9.13 -0.98
N TYR A 89 -5.29 8.15 -1.49
CA TYR A 89 -4.85 7.27 -2.58
C TYR A 89 -5.78 7.42 -3.79
N GLU A 90 -5.21 7.73 -4.95
CA GLU A 90 -5.95 7.65 -6.22
C GLU A 90 -5.95 6.20 -6.72
N THR A 91 -6.55 5.97 -7.89
CA THR A 91 -6.68 4.63 -8.46
C THR A 91 -5.32 3.93 -8.63
N GLY A 92 -4.28 4.67 -9.06
CA GLY A 92 -2.94 4.12 -9.26
C GLY A 92 -2.31 3.65 -7.94
N GLU A 93 -2.34 4.48 -6.90
CA GLU A 93 -1.75 4.14 -5.61
C GLU A 93 -2.46 2.94 -4.96
N ARG A 94 -3.78 2.84 -5.13
CA ARG A 94 -4.54 1.67 -4.65
C ARG A 94 -4.11 0.38 -5.34
N GLU A 95 -3.89 0.42 -6.65
CA GLU A 95 -3.39 -0.73 -7.41
C GLU A 95 -1.97 -1.11 -6.96
N GLU A 96 -1.07 -0.13 -6.84
CA GLU A 96 0.30 -0.35 -6.36
C GLU A 96 0.35 -0.96 -4.95
N LEU A 97 -0.53 -0.52 -4.04
CA LEU A 97 -0.65 -1.07 -2.69
C LEU A 97 -1.17 -2.51 -2.70
N CYS A 98 -2.15 -2.83 -3.55
CA CYS A 98 -2.66 -4.19 -3.68
C CYS A 98 -1.59 -5.13 -4.26
N ASP A 99 -0.88 -4.69 -5.30
CA ASP A 99 0.22 -5.43 -5.91
C ASP A 99 1.36 -5.66 -4.90
N TYR A 100 1.68 -4.65 -4.07
CA TYR A 100 2.68 -4.80 -3.02
C TYR A 100 2.28 -5.83 -1.97
N ILE A 101 1.02 -5.81 -1.50
CA ILE A 101 0.52 -6.80 -0.52
C ILE A 101 0.60 -8.22 -1.09
N ASP A 102 0.17 -8.43 -2.34
CA ASP A 102 0.25 -9.72 -3.02
C ASP A 102 1.71 -10.21 -3.17
N ALA A 103 2.62 -9.31 -3.56
CA ALA A 103 4.04 -9.60 -3.69
C ALA A 103 4.69 -9.95 -2.34
N ALA A 104 4.40 -9.19 -1.29
CA ALA A 104 4.93 -9.43 0.05
C ALA A 104 4.46 -10.78 0.63
N LEU A 105 3.20 -11.15 0.42
CA LEU A 105 2.69 -12.49 0.78
C LEU A 105 3.42 -13.59 0.01
N THR A 106 3.57 -13.41 -1.31
CA THR A 106 4.25 -14.38 -2.17
C THR A 106 5.70 -14.58 -1.72
N ASP A 107 6.41 -13.49 -1.41
CA ASP A 107 7.79 -13.53 -0.92
C ASP A 107 7.92 -14.17 0.47
N ALA A 108 6.88 -14.06 1.31
CA ALA A 108 6.78 -14.79 2.58
C ALA A 108 6.48 -16.30 2.40
N GLY A 109 6.29 -16.76 1.16
CA GLY A 109 6.03 -18.16 0.82
C GLY A 109 4.55 -18.56 0.85
N VAL A 110 3.64 -17.58 0.88
CA VAL A 110 2.19 -17.82 0.80
C VAL A 110 1.80 -18.15 -0.63
N ASP A 111 1.05 -19.24 -0.83
CA ASP A 111 0.34 -19.47 -2.09
C ASP A 111 -0.94 -18.63 -2.11
N VAL A 112 -0.81 -17.37 -2.51
CA VAL A 112 -1.92 -16.39 -2.51
C VAL A 112 -3.11 -16.87 -3.34
N ALA A 113 -2.85 -17.60 -4.43
CA ALA A 113 -3.92 -18.14 -5.27
C ALA A 113 -4.71 -19.24 -4.56
N ALA A 114 -4.01 -20.12 -3.82
CA ALA A 114 -4.66 -21.16 -3.01
C ALA A 114 -5.46 -20.55 -1.84
N VAL A 115 -4.89 -19.58 -1.12
CA VAL A 115 -5.58 -18.87 -0.02
C VAL A 115 -6.86 -18.20 -0.51
N ALA A 116 -6.77 -17.46 -1.63
CA ALA A 116 -7.91 -16.81 -2.24
C ALA A 116 -8.99 -17.83 -2.67
N ALA A 117 -8.58 -18.90 -3.36
CA ALA A 117 -9.50 -19.94 -3.80
C ALA A 117 -10.19 -20.66 -2.63
N GLY A 118 -9.48 -20.88 -1.52
CA GLY A 118 -10.02 -21.42 -0.27
C GLY A 118 -11.14 -20.56 0.33
N SER A 119 -11.17 -19.27 0.00
CA SER A 119 -12.20 -18.31 0.41
C SER A 119 -13.20 -17.96 -0.70
N GLY A 120 -13.15 -18.64 -1.84
CA GLY A 120 -14.02 -18.36 -3.00
C GLY A 120 -13.67 -17.07 -3.75
N LEU A 121 -12.45 -16.56 -3.56
CA LEU A 121 -11.92 -15.35 -4.19
C LEU A 121 -10.92 -15.72 -5.30
N LYS A 122 -10.69 -14.78 -6.22
CA LYS A 122 -9.53 -14.84 -7.12
C LYS A 122 -8.33 -14.16 -6.46
N ARG A 123 -7.12 -14.47 -6.91
CA ARG A 123 -5.86 -13.92 -6.35
C ARG A 123 -5.90 -12.39 -6.23
N TRP A 124 -6.32 -11.70 -7.30
CA TRP A 124 -6.41 -10.23 -7.34
C TRP A 124 -7.55 -9.64 -6.50
N GLU A 125 -8.44 -10.48 -5.95
CA GLU A 125 -9.55 -10.05 -5.08
C GLU A 125 -9.19 -10.19 -3.59
N ILE A 126 -7.97 -10.60 -3.25
CA ILE A 126 -7.62 -10.96 -1.86
C ILE A 126 -7.74 -9.78 -0.89
N THR A 127 -7.54 -8.55 -1.36
CA THR A 127 -7.71 -7.31 -0.59
C THR A 127 -9.11 -6.73 -0.69
N ASP A 128 -9.90 -7.13 -1.70
CA ASP A 128 -11.13 -6.44 -2.10
C ASP A 128 -12.18 -6.39 -0.99
N ARG A 129 -12.25 -7.44 -0.17
CA ARG A 129 -13.28 -7.59 0.86
C ARG A 129 -13.29 -6.47 1.90
N TRP A 130 -12.12 -5.90 2.20
CA TRP A 130 -11.96 -4.93 3.29
C TRP A 130 -11.60 -3.53 2.78
N ARG A 131 -11.55 -3.35 1.46
CA ARG A 131 -11.14 -2.10 0.85
C ARG A 131 -12.31 -1.11 0.84
N ASP A 132 -12.18 -0.03 1.61
CA ASP A 132 -13.18 1.05 1.69
C ASP A 132 -12.69 2.36 1.05
N TRP A 133 -11.38 2.46 0.74
CA TRP A 133 -10.81 3.63 0.09
C TRP A 133 -11.16 3.74 -1.39
#